data_AF-A0A927S697-F1
#
_entry.id   AF-A0A927S697-F1
#
_cell.length_a   1.000
_cell.length_b   1.000
_cell.length_c   1.000
_cell.angle_alpha   90.00
_cell.angle_beta   90.00
_cell.angle_gamma   90.00
#
_symmetry.space_group_name_H-M   'P 1'
#
loop_
_entity.id
_entity.type
_entity.pdbx_description
1 polymer ?
#
loop_
_entity_poly.entity_id
_entity_poly.type
_entity_poly.pdbx_seq_one_letter_code
_entity_poly.pdbx_strand_id
1 'polypeptide(L)'
;MITKLQQYFTKNRLSVKADAWGFHLLMLSACLLLFLLLWGVRLPTLTAGAALYLFLITLRRTGRDQRLRRRENEVRRRIGGEIALERLLLEESARAHFEAALLLSGRYHFQLVRILDEGILCKKDGNTLLISFVQMHREDTLSATQAALFHRIACRVHADQCWLCVPCKISPDAREVLGASSVLRLFSRDALIRLFGAAAPATDNQLVLIKRRRKQPMRTKAWRRELLRGENAPRFARYAALMAALLFFTGQSVYGISAVLMMSLSSLCHLGAAKQKTLPEGSV
;
A
#
# COMPACT_ATOMS: atom_id res chain seq x y z
N MET A 1 -11.42 -2.67 5.06
CA MET A 1 -10.40 -1.61 5.27
C MET A 1 -10.11 -0.76 4.02
N ILE A 2 -10.33 -1.29 2.81
CA ILE A 2 -10.00 -0.64 1.52
C ILE A 2 -11.02 0.47 1.12
N THR A 3 -12.24 0.43 1.64
CA THR A 3 -13.32 1.40 1.32
C THR A 3 -13.19 2.77 2.00
N LYS A 4 -12.63 2.85 3.22
CA LYS A 4 -12.40 4.15 3.90
C LYS A 4 -11.28 4.98 3.26
N LEU A 5 -10.33 4.34 2.58
CA LEU A 5 -9.26 5.01 1.84
C LEU A 5 -9.74 5.62 0.52
N GLN A 6 -10.79 5.06 -0.10
CA GLN A 6 -11.31 5.51 -1.39
C GLN A 6 -12.05 6.85 -1.32
N GLN A 7 -12.76 7.14 -0.22
CA GLN A 7 -13.47 8.43 -0.04
C GLN A 7 -12.54 9.60 0.29
N TYR A 8 -11.31 9.35 0.75
CA TYR A 8 -10.35 10.40 1.11
C TYR A 8 -9.58 10.98 -0.09
N PHE A 9 -9.39 10.21 -1.17
CA PHE A 9 -8.51 10.61 -2.28
C PHE A 9 -9.16 11.45 -3.38
N THR A 10 -10.48 11.38 -3.57
CA THR A 10 -11.18 12.10 -4.66
C THR A 10 -11.78 13.44 -4.23
N LYS A 11 -11.99 13.68 -2.93
CA LYS A 11 -12.70 14.88 -2.44
C LYS A 11 -11.79 16.10 -2.15
N ASN A 12 -10.48 15.95 -2.13
CA ASN A 12 -9.62 16.87 -1.38
C ASN A 12 -8.41 17.45 -2.15
N ARG A 13 -8.55 17.88 -3.41
CA ARG A 13 -7.48 18.69 -4.06
C ARG A 13 -7.67 20.19 -3.89
N LEU A 14 -8.92 20.66 -3.95
CA LEU A 14 -9.23 22.08 -3.79
C LEU A 14 -9.31 22.48 -2.31
N SER A 15 -9.91 21.66 -1.45
CA SER A 15 -9.92 21.89 0.00
C SER A 15 -8.51 21.89 0.59
N VAL A 16 -7.65 20.94 0.21
CA VAL A 16 -6.25 20.90 0.67
C VAL A 16 -5.45 22.11 0.18
N LYS A 17 -5.76 22.65 -1.00
CA LYS A 17 -5.15 23.90 -1.46
C LYS A 17 -5.70 25.08 -0.67
N ALA A 18 -7.01 25.21 -0.51
CA ALA A 18 -7.65 26.28 0.25
C ALA A 18 -7.15 26.35 1.70
N ASP A 19 -7.05 25.20 2.38
CA ASP A 19 -6.48 25.10 3.73
C ASP A 19 -5.02 25.54 3.78
N ALA A 20 -4.24 25.26 2.72
CA ALA A 20 -2.86 25.71 2.63
C ALA A 20 -2.76 27.24 2.47
N TRP A 21 -3.61 27.85 1.65
CA TRP A 21 -3.67 29.31 1.49
C TRP A 21 -4.13 30.01 2.77
N GLY A 22 -5.18 29.49 3.42
CA GLY A 22 -5.66 30.00 4.70
C GLY A 22 -4.59 29.93 5.78
N PHE A 23 -3.86 28.81 5.86
CA PHE A 23 -2.72 28.68 6.78
C PHE A 23 -1.60 29.68 6.47
N HIS A 24 -1.25 29.90 5.21
CA HIS A 24 -0.23 30.87 4.82
C HIS A 24 -0.60 32.31 5.21
N LEU A 25 -1.85 32.71 4.99
CA LEU A 25 -2.35 34.04 5.38
C LEU A 25 -2.34 34.23 6.90
N LEU A 26 -2.77 33.22 7.66
CA LEU A 26 -2.74 33.25 9.13
C LEU A 26 -1.31 33.30 9.69
N MET A 27 -0.37 32.57 9.08
CA MET A 27 1.02 32.57 9.52
C MET A 27 1.71 33.91 9.21
N LEU A 28 1.43 34.49 8.05
CA LEU A 28 1.92 35.80 7.65
C LEU A 28 1.36 36.89 8.57
N SER A 29 0.05 36.88 8.83
CA SER A 29 -0.58 37.85 9.73
C SER A 29 -0.04 37.72 11.14
N ALA A 30 0.13 36.51 11.67
CA ALA A 30 0.72 36.27 12.99
C ALA A 30 2.17 36.78 13.08
N CYS A 31 3.01 36.53 12.07
CA CYS A 31 4.39 37.03 12.05
C CYS A 31 4.42 38.58 12.01
N LEU A 32 3.59 39.20 11.18
CA LEU A 32 3.51 40.66 11.10
C LEU A 32 2.97 41.27 12.39
N LEU A 33 1.88 40.71 12.96
CA LEU A 33 1.29 41.15 14.23
C LEU A 33 2.29 41.05 15.38
N LEU A 34 3.06 39.96 15.47
CA LEU A 34 4.06 39.78 16.52
C LEU A 34 5.12 40.90 16.49
N PHE A 35 5.66 41.22 15.31
CA PHE A 35 6.68 42.26 15.17
C PHE A 35 6.12 43.68 15.32
N LEU A 36 4.88 43.91 14.87
CA LEU A 36 4.19 45.19 15.08
C LEU A 36 3.89 45.44 16.56
N LEU A 37 3.50 44.40 17.31
CA LEU A 37 3.18 44.50 18.73
C LEU A 37 4.43 44.71 19.60
N LEU A 38 5.57 44.12 19.21
CA LEU A 38 6.83 44.30 19.94
C LEU A 38 7.46 45.68 19.70
N TRP A 39 7.50 46.16 18.44
CA TRP A 39 8.38 47.26 18.02
C TRP A 39 7.65 48.44 17.33
N GLY A 40 6.32 48.37 17.20
CA GLY A 40 5.49 49.41 16.57
C GLY A 40 5.55 49.42 15.03
N VAL A 41 4.86 50.39 14.43
CA VAL A 41 4.75 50.53 12.97
C VAL A 41 6.01 51.21 12.43
N ARG A 42 7.00 50.42 12.02
CA ARG A 42 8.24 50.91 11.39
C ARG A 42 8.57 50.04 10.17
N LEU A 43 9.13 50.62 9.11
CA LEU A 43 9.59 49.87 7.92
C LEU A 43 10.48 48.64 8.25
N PRO A 44 11.43 48.69 9.20
CA PRO A 44 12.20 47.50 9.59
C PRO A 44 11.36 46.39 10.23
N THR A 45 10.24 46.69 10.89
CA THR A 45 9.42 45.64 11.55
C THR A 45 8.63 44.83 10.53
N LEU A 46 8.17 45.46 9.45
CA LEU A 46 7.53 44.78 8.32
C LEU A 46 8.50 43.84 7.57
N THR A 47 9.73 44.30 7.32
CA THR A 47 10.75 43.49 6.64
C THR A 47 11.23 42.33 7.50
N ALA A 48 11.41 42.53 8.81
CA ALA A 48 11.75 41.46 9.76
C ALA A 48 10.63 40.41 9.87
N GLY A 49 9.36 40.83 9.91
CA GLY A 49 8.21 39.92 9.90
C GLY A 49 8.10 39.08 8.62
N ALA A 50 8.34 39.69 7.46
CA ALA A 50 8.37 38.99 6.18
C ALA A 50 9.54 37.99 6.08
N ALA A 51 10.72 38.34 6.60
CA ALA A 51 11.89 37.46 6.65
C ALA A 51 11.64 36.25 7.57
N LEU A 52 11.04 36.46 8.76
CA LEU A 52 10.69 35.38 9.68
C LEU A 52 9.64 34.43 9.05
N TYR A 53 8.62 34.98 8.39
CA TYR A 53 7.62 34.20 7.68
C TYR A 53 8.25 33.29 6.60
N LEU A 54 9.15 33.84 5.78
CA LEU A 54 9.87 33.08 4.76
C LEU A 54 10.71 31.96 5.39
N PHE A 55 11.42 32.25 6.48
CA PHE A 55 12.22 31.26 7.21
C PHE A 55 11.38 30.11 7.78
N LEU A 56 10.23 30.41 8.38
CA LEU A 56 9.34 29.37 8.94
C LEU A 56 8.73 28.49 7.84
N ILE A 57 8.44 29.06 6.67
CA ILE A 57 7.93 28.29 5.53
C ILE A 57 9.00 27.38 4.95
N THR A 58 10.22 27.87 4.74
CA THR A 58 11.30 27.05 4.18
C THR A 58 11.62 25.89 5.13
N LEU A 59 11.70 26.14 6.44
CA LEU A 59 11.92 25.10 7.45
C LEU A 59 10.82 24.04 7.42
N ARG A 60 9.54 24.48 7.37
CA ARG A 60 8.39 23.56 7.30
C ARG A 60 8.37 22.77 6.00
N ARG A 61 8.71 23.38 4.86
CA ARG A 61 8.79 22.72 3.56
C ARG A 61 9.86 21.63 3.58
N THR A 62 11.07 21.95 4.04
CA THR A 62 12.16 20.97 4.17
C THR A 62 11.77 19.81 5.08
N GLY A 63 11.19 20.10 6.25
CA GLY A 63 10.72 19.07 7.17
C GLY A 63 9.63 18.17 6.56
N ARG A 64 8.69 18.77 5.82
CA ARG A 64 7.64 18.02 5.11
C ARG A 64 8.25 17.17 4.00
N ASP A 65 9.16 17.71 3.21
CA ASP A 65 9.76 17.02 2.07
C ASP A 65 10.65 15.87 2.54
N GLN A 66 11.39 16.02 3.63
CA GLN A 66 12.11 14.91 4.26
C GLN A 66 11.16 13.81 4.74
N ARG A 67 10.05 14.17 5.41
CA ARG A 67 9.04 13.19 5.85
C ARG A 67 8.39 12.49 4.66
N LEU A 68 8.10 13.22 3.59
CA LEU A 68 7.54 12.68 2.35
C LEU A 68 8.51 11.72 1.68
N ARG A 69 9.79 12.10 1.52
CA ARG A 69 10.84 11.24 0.98
C ARG A 69 11.03 9.97 1.79
N ARG A 70 11.01 10.05 3.13
CA ARG A 70 11.08 8.87 4.01
C ARG A 70 9.91 7.91 3.76
N ARG A 71 8.68 8.44 3.73
CA ARG A 71 7.48 7.64 3.46
C ARG A 71 7.51 7.03 2.06
N GLU A 72 7.89 7.83 1.07
CA GLU A 72 8.02 7.37 -0.32
C GLU A 72 9.06 6.26 -0.43
N ASN A 73 10.23 6.42 0.19
CA ASN A 73 11.26 5.39 0.22
C ASN A 73 10.78 4.11 0.91
N GLU A 74 10.05 4.21 2.03
CA GLU A 74 9.48 3.04 2.69
C GLU A 74 8.50 2.31 1.76
N VAL A 75 7.62 3.04 1.07
CA VAL A 75 6.69 2.46 0.11
C VAL A 75 7.43 1.83 -1.07
N ARG A 76 8.44 2.50 -1.63
CA ARG A 76 9.28 1.98 -2.71
C ARG A 76 9.99 0.68 -2.31
N ARG A 77 10.51 0.62 -1.09
CA ARG A 77 11.13 -0.61 -0.55
C ARG A 77 10.11 -1.72 -0.40
N ARG A 78 8.94 -1.47 0.19
CA ARG A 78 7.89 -2.49 0.32
C ARG A 78 7.44 -3.05 -1.03
N ILE A 79 7.15 -2.16 -1.98
CA ILE A 79 6.74 -2.56 -3.34
C ILE A 79 7.87 -3.32 -4.04
N GLY A 80 9.12 -2.86 -3.94
CA GLY A 80 10.27 -3.53 -4.53
C GLY A 80 10.46 -4.94 -3.97
N GLY A 81 10.31 -5.10 -2.65
CA GLY A 81 10.37 -6.39 -1.98
C GLY A 81 9.24 -7.34 -2.38
N GLU A 82 8.01 -6.83 -2.56
CA GLU A 82 6.89 -7.62 -3.09
C GLU A 82 7.17 -8.10 -4.53
N ILE A 83 7.64 -7.20 -5.40
CA ILE A 83 7.99 -7.55 -6.80
C ILE A 83 9.12 -8.57 -6.85
N ALA A 84 10.17 -8.38 -6.05
CA ALA A 84 11.29 -9.32 -5.98
C ALA A 84 10.82 -10.70 -5.50
N LEU A 85 9.95 -10.75 -4.49
CA LEU A 85 9.39 -12.01 -4.00
C LEU A 85 8.52 -12.70 -5.06
N GLU A 86 7.69 -11.96 -5.79
CA GLU A 86 6.87 -12.51 -6.89
C GLU A 86 7.74 -13.04 -8.04
N ARG A 87 8.87 -12.40 -8.35
CA ARG A 87 9.82 -12.89 -9.35
C ARG A 87 10.45 -14.22 -8.94
N LEU A 88 10.90 -14.34 -7.69
CA LEU A 88 11.48 -15.57 -7.13
C LEU A 88 10.50 -16.76 -7.16
N LEU A 89 9.20 -16.49 -7.05
CA LEU A 89 8.16 -17.51 -7.17
C LEU A 89 7.94 -18.01 -8.60
N LEU A 90 8.29 -17.21 -9.60
CA LEU A 90 8.11 -17.53 -11.03
C LEU A 90 9.37 -18.12 -11.67
N GLU A 91 10.51 -18.04 -10.99
CA GLU A 91 11.79 -18.50 -11.51
C GLU A 91 12.06 -19.97 -11.16
N GLU A 92 13.05 -20.57 -11.82
CA GLU A 92 13.48 -21.95 -11.54
C GLU A 92 13.98 -22.11 -10.09
N SER A 93 13.67 -23.23 -9.44
CA SER A 93 13.92 -23.46 -8.01
C SER A 93 15.37 -23.17 -7.60
N ALA A 94 16.35 -23.68 -8.36
CA ALA A 94 17.77 -23.46 -8.10
C ALA A 94 18.16 -21.97 -8.16
N ARG A 95 17.60 -21.21 -9.11
CA ARG A 95 17.84 -19.77 -9.25
C ARG A 95 17.16 -18.98 -8.15
N ALA A 96 15.95 -19.37 -7.75
CA ALA A 96 15.24 -18.74 -6.65
C ALA A 96 15.97 -18.90 -5.32
N HIS A 97 16.57 -20.06 -5.06
CA HIS A 97 17.45 -20.26 -3.90
C HIS A 97 18.67 -19.32 -3.96
N PHE A 98 19.29 -19.19 -5.13
CA PHE A 98 20.46 -18.32 -5.36
C PHE A 98 20.18 -16.85 -5.17
N GLU A 99 19.16 -16.33 -5.83
CA GLU A 99 18.80 -14.93 -5.70
C GLU A 99 18.33 -14.62 -4.27
N ALA A 100 17.57 -15.51 -3.61
CA ALA A 100 17.22 -15.33 -2.20
C ALA A 100 18.46 -15.28 -1.28
N ALA A 101 19.43 -16.18 -1.48
CA ALA A 101 20.69 -16.17 -0.74
C ALA A 101 21.50 -14.89 -1.02
N LEU A 102 21.56 -14.43 -2.27
CA LEU A 102 22.25 -13.20 -2.65
C LEU A 102 21.61 -11.96 -2.00
N LEU A 103 20.28 -11.89 -1.96
CA LEU A 103 19.58 -10.78 -1.31
C LEU A 103 19.77 -10.78 0.22
N LEU A 104 19.93 -11.96 0.83
CA LEU A 104 20.20 -12.10 2.26
C LEU A 104 21.66 -11.79 2.62
N SER A 105 22.62 -12.06 1.72
CA SER A 105 24.04 -11.80 1.95
C SER A 105 24.32 -10.30 2.13
N GLY A 106 23.55 -9.45 1.44
CA GLY A 106 23.60 -8.00 1.58
C GLY A 106 23.34 -7.48 3.00
N ARG A 107 22.60 -8.22 3.85
CA ARG A 107 22.34 -7.82 5.25
C ARG A 107 23.12 -8.62 6.27
N TYR A 108 23.29 -9.92 6.04
CA TYR A 108 23.85 -10.83 7.05
C TYR A 108 25.31 -11.24 6.78
N HIS A 109 25.90 -10.75 5.68
CA HIS A 109 27.31 -10.88 5.30
C HIS A 109 27.84 -12.31 5.49
N PHE A 110 27.45 -13.21 4.61
CA PHE A 110 27.93 -14.59 4.57
C PHE A 110 28.55 -14.90 3.20
N GLN A 111 29.41 -15.90 3.15
CA GLN A 111 30.06 -16.35 1.92
C GLN A 111 29.28 -17.52 1.32
N LEU A 112 28.91 -17.43 0.04
CA LEU A 112 28.29 -18.56 -0.66
C LEU A 112 29.38 -19.59 -0.98
N VAL A 113 29.15 -20.85 -0.59
CA VAL A 113 30.12 -21.93 -0.78
C VAL A 113 29.68 -22.85 -1.91
N ARG A 114 28.42 -23.32 -1.88
CA ARG A 114 27.95 -24.33 -2.82
C ARG A 114 26.46 -24.18 -3.12
N ILE A 115 26.10 -24.40 -4.37
CA ILE A 115 24.72 -24.48 -4.85
C ILE A 115 24.29 -25.96 -4.85
N LEU A 116 23.15 -26.27 -4.24
CA LEU A 116 22.50 -27.57 -4.27
C LEU A 116 21.08 -27.41 -4.83
N ASP A 117 20.49 -28.52 -5.29
CA ASP A 117 19.13 -28.52 -5.84
C ASP A 117 18.06 -28.14 -4.80
N GLU A 118 18.32 -28.41 -3.52
CA GLU A 118 17.39 -28.17 -2.41
C GLU A 118 17.69 -26.87 -1.62
N GLY A 119 18.77 -26.16 -1.96
CA GLY A 119 19.18 -24.94 -1.28
C GLY A 119 20.65 -24.59 -1.47
N ILE A 120 21.10 -23.53 -0.79
CA ILE A 120 22.47 -23.03 -0.92
C ILE A 120 23.19 -23.10 0.41
N LEU A 121 24.38 -23.70 0.36
CA LEU A 121 25.30 -23.70 1.48
C LEU A 121 26.10 -22.41 1.49
N CYS A 122 25.99 -21.72 2.61
CA CYS A 122 26.71 -20.52 2.96
C CYS A 122 27.59 -20.80 4.18
N LYS A 123 28.73 -20.12 4.28
CA LYS A 123 29.57 -20.12 5.47
C LYS A 123 29.44 -18.77 6.15
N LYS A 124 29.14 -18.80 7.45
CA LYS A 124 29.04 -17.61 8.29
C LYS A 124 29.77 -17.85 9.60
N ASP A 125 30.76 -17.01 9.90
CA ASP A 125 31.52 -17.05 11.15
C ASP A 125 32.10 -18.44 11.49
N GLY A 126 32.46 -19.23 10.47
CA GLY A 126 32.94 -20.60 10.61
C GLY A 126 31.88 -21.70 10.47
N ASN A 127 30.61 -21.38 10.68
CA ASN A 127 29.49 -22.33 10.68
C ASN A 127 28.88 -22.51 9.29
N THR A 128 28.34 -23.70 9.02
CA THR A 128 27.63 -24.01 7.77
C THR A 128 26.16 -23.65 7.88
N LEU A 129 25.65 -22.93 6.88
CA LEU A 129 24.30 -22.40 6.87
C LEU A 129 23.62 -22.76 5.55
N LEU A 130 22.50 -23.48 5.62
CA LEU A 130 21.70 -23.82 4.45
C LEU A 130 20.58 -22.79 4.27
N ILE A 131 20.50 -22.13 3.11
CA ILE A 131 19.40 -21.24 2.76
C ILE A 131 18.51 -21.95 1.75
N SER A 132 17.25 -22.16 2.11
CA SER A 132 16.24 -22.75 1.23
C SER A 132 15.04 -21.82 1.09
N PHE A 133 14.56 -21.67 -0.15
CA PHE A 133 13.42 -20.82 -0.49
C PHE A 133 12.22 -21.68 -0.89
N VAL A 134 11.13 -21.60 -0.14
CA VAL A 134 9.94 -22.42 -0.42
C VAL A 134 9.14 -21.79 -1.56
N GLN A 135 9.12 -22.44 -2.72
CA GLN A 135 8.29 -22.03 -3.85
C GLN A 135 6.86 -22.55 -3.68
N MET A 136 6.05 -21.82 -2.92
CA MET A 136 4.63 -22.08 -2.78
C MET A 136 3.83 -20.79 -3.01
N HIS A 137 2.59 -20.90 -3.49
CA HIS A 137 1.78 -19.74 -3.79
C HIS A 137 1.23 -19.13 -2.49
N ARG A 138 0.92 -17.83 -2.49
CA ARG A 138 0.53 -17.05 -1.29
C ARG A 138 -0.65 -17.66 -0.49
N GLU A 139 -1.54 -18.36 -1.19
CA GLU A 139 -2.75 -18.93 -0.60
C GLU A 139 -2.49 -20.29 0.05
N ASP A 140 -1.39 -20.94 -0.33
CA ASP A 140 -1.00 -22.23 0.22
C ASP A 140 -0.52 -22.08 1.67
N THR A 141 -0.64 -23.19 2.41
CA THR A 141 -0.15 -23.28 3.78
C THR A 141 0.97 -24.28 3.86
N LEU A 142 2.06 -23.91 4.54
CA LEU A 142 3.17 -24.82 4.80
C LEU A 142 2.70 -25.88 5.81
N SER A 143 2.68 -27.14 5.37
CA SER A 143 2.30 -28.29 6.21
C SER A 143 3.46 -28.76 7.10
N ALA A 144 3.15 -29.43 8.21
CA ALA A 144 4.13 -30.01 9.12
C ALA A 144 5.04 -31.03 8.42
N THR A 145 4.50 -31.80 7.47
CA THR A 145 5.25 -32.78 6.68
C THR A 145 6.35 -32.10 5.85
N GLN A 146 6.03 -30.98 5.20
CA GLN A 146 7.00 -30.22 4.40
C GLN A 146 8.07 -29.58 5.28
N ALA A 147 7.68 -29.05 6.45
CA ALA A 147 8.63 -28.54 7.43
C ALA A 147 9.61 -29.63 7.90
N ALA A 148 9.12 -30.84 8.17
CA ALA A 148 9.95 -31.97 8.54
C ALA A 148 10.88 -32.44 7.40
N LEU A 149 10.45 -32.35 6.14
CA LEU A 149 11.32 -32.63 5.00
C LEU A 149 12.51 -31.66 4.96
N PHE A 150 12.28 -30.35 5.11
CA PHE A 150 13.37 -29.38 5.14
C PHE A 150 14.33 -29.58 6.33
N HIS A 151 13.82 -30.04 7.48
CA HIS A 151 14.67 -30.44 8.60
C HIS A 151 15.58 -31.63 8.22
N ARG A 152 15.02 -32.67 7.61
CA ARG A 152 15.80 -33.83 7.14
C ARG A 152 16.86 -33.44 6.11
N ILE A 153 16.53 -32.53 5.20
CA ILE A 153 17.46 -31.99 4.21
C ILE A 153 18.63 -31.27 4.91
N ALA A 154 18.33 -30.39 5.88
CA ALA A 154 19.35 -29.69 6.65
C ALA A 154 20.30 -30.66 7.37
N CYS A 155 19.77 -31.73 7.99
CA CYS A 155 20.57 -32.76 8.63
C CYS A 155 21.44 -33.55 7.63
N ARG A 156 20.89 -33.90 6.46
CA ARG A 156 21.61 -34.65 5.41
C ARG A 156 22.80 -33.86 4.87
N VAL A 157 22.66 -32.54 4.80
CA VAL A 157 23.68 -31.63 4.28
C VAL A 157 24.65 -31.18 5.40
N HIS A 158 24.46 -31.63 6.64
CA HIS A 158 25.26 -31.28 7.81
C HIS A 158 25.41 -29.75 7.99
N ALA A 159 24.29 -29.02 7.86
CA ALA A 159 24.26 -27.59 8.13
C ALA A 159 24.00 -27.32 9.62
N ASP A 160 24.84 -26.50 10.26
CA ASP A 160 24.66 -26.08 11.66
C ASP A 160 23.42 -25.20 11.85
N GLN A 161 23.05 -24.45 10.82
CA GLN A 161 21.84 -23.62 10.78
C GLN A 161 21.14 -23.73 9.42
N CYS A 162 19.82 -23.74 9.41
CA CYS A 162 19.02 -23.73 8.19
C CYS A 162 18.05 -22.54 8.21
N TRP A 163 18.13 -21.69 7.19
CA TRP A 163 17.31 -20.50 7.02
C TRP A 163 16.24 -20.77 5.97
N LEU A 164 15.00 -20.90 6.44
CA LEU A 164 13.86 -21.17 5.57
C LEU A 164 13.14 -19.87 5.23
N CYS A 165 13.14 -19.54 3.94
CA CYS A 165 12.40 -18.40 3.40
C CYS A 165 11.01 -18.85 2.98
N VAL A 166 9.99 -18.45 3.74
CA VAL A 166 8.60 -18.90 3.51
C VAL A 166 7.73 -17.73 3.04
N PRO A 167 7.33 -17.70 1.75
CA PRO A 167 6.42 -16.68 1.22
C PRO A 167 4.96 -16.89 1.64
N CYS A 168 4.62 -18.08 2.15
CA CYS A 168 3.27 -18.54 2.44
C CYS A 168 2.85 -18.38 3.90
N LYS A 169 1.58 -18.67 4.19
CA LYS A 169 1.12 -18.83 5.57
C LYS A 169 1.67 -20.13 6.14
N ILE A 170 1.98 -20.14 7.43
CA ILE A 170 2.55 -21.30 8.12
C ILE A 170 1.45 -21.89 8.98
N SER A 171 1.17 -23.19 8.82
CA SER A 171 0.24 -23.93 9.68
C SER A 171 0.74 -23.89 11.14
N PRO A 172 -0.15 -23.83 12.16
CA PRO A 172 0.27 -23.90 13.56
C PRO A 172 1.16 -25.12 13.84
N ASP A 173 0.79 -26.29 13.33
CA ASP A 173 1.54 -27.55 13.50
C ASP A 173 2.94 -27.47 12.89
N ALA A 174 3.07 -26.84 11.72
CA ALA A 174 4.37 -26.63 11.09
C ALA A 174 5.24 -25.67 11.91
N ARG A 175 4.65 -24.68 12.58
CA ARG A 175 5.39 -23.76 13.44
C ARG A 175 5.91 -24.44 14.70
N GLU A 176 5.17 -25.39 15.26
CA GLU A 176 5.64 -26.18 16.41
C GLU A 176 6.83 -27.06 16.03
N VAL A 177 6.75 -27.77 14.90
CA VAL A 177 7.86 -28.60 14.40
C VAL A 177 9.11 -27.77 14.12
N LEU A 178 8.95 -26.58 13.52
CA LEU A 178 10.05 -25.67 13.24
C LEU A 178 10.60 -25.02 14.52
N GLY A 179 9.74 -24.68 15.48
CA GLY A 179 10.11 -24.05 16.75
C GLY A 179 10.81 -25.00 17.73
N ALA A 180 10.53 -26.30 17.65
CA ALA A 180 11.21 -27.32 18.43
C ALA A 180 12.67 -27.56 17.96
N SER A 181 13.00 -27.16 16.72
CA SER A 181 14.32 -27.37 16.13
C SER A 181 15.19 -26.12 16.24
N SER A 182 16.22 -26.14 17.09
CA SER A 182 17.17 -25.02 17.28
C SER A 182 17.99 -24.67 16.03
N VAL A 183 18.04 -25.59 15.06
CA VAL A 183 18.77 -25.45 13.79
C VAL A 183 18.02 -24.56 12.80
N LEU A 184 16.69 -24.43 12.90
CA LEU A 184 15.86 -23.79 11.89
C LEU A 184 15.49 -22.35 12.24
N ARG A 185 15.85 -21.42 11.37
CA ARG A 185 15.42 -20.02 11.44
C ARG A 185 14.44 -19.72 10.32
N LEU A 186 13.24 -19.29 10.69
CA LEU A 186 12.18 -18.98 9.74
C LEU A 186 12.13 -17.48 9.41
N PHE A 187 12.09 -17.16 8.12
CA PHE A 187 11.79 -15.82 7.62
C PHE A 187 10.35 -15.77 7.12
N SER A 188 9.51 -15.03 7.83
CA SER A 188 8.14 -14.76 7.40
C SER A 188 8.11 -13.89 6.15
N ARG A 189 7.01 -13.94 5.42
CA ARG A 189 6.77 -13.11 4.23
C ARG A 189 7.07 -11.63 4.46
N ASP A 190 6.60 -11.05 5.57
CA ASP A 190 6.83 -9.63 5.87
C ASP A 190 8.31 -9.32 6.13
N ALA A 191 9.04 -10.26 6.75
CA ALA A 191 10.48 -10.13 6.91
C ALA A 191 11.20 -10.18 5.56
N LEU A 192 10.82 -11.12 4.68
CA LEU A 192 11.36 -11.23 3.32
C LEU A 192 11.09 -9.97 2.49
N ILE A 193 9.87 -9.44 2.49
CA ILE A 193 9.53 -8.21 1.77
C ILE A 193 10.39 -7.03 2.27
N ARG A 194 10.63 -6.92 3.58
CA ARG A 194 11.48 -5.86 4.13
C ARG A 194 12.95 -6.05 3.76
N LEU A 195 13.44 -7.29 3.74
CA LEU A 195 14.82 -7.63 3.42
C LEU A 195 15.10 -7.41 1.93
N PHE A 196 14.29 -8.01 1.07
CA PHE A 196 14.41 -7.87 -0.38
C PHE A 196 14.13 -6.44 -0.82
N GLY A 197 13.16 -5.78 -0.19
CA GLY A 197 12.87 -4.37 -0.45
C GLY A 197 13.99 -3.41 -0.08
N ALA A 198 14.81 -3.76 0.92
CA ALA A 198 16.00 -2.97 1.26
C ALA A 198 17.12 -3.15 0.23
N ALA A 199 17.29 -4.35 -0.32
CA ALA A 199 18.29 -4.66 -1.34
C ALA A 199 17.88 -4.18 -2.75
N ALA A 200 16.59 -4.29 -3.10
CA ALA A 200 16.03 -3.97 -4.40
C ALA A 200 14.80 -3.05 -4.27
N PRO A 201 14.97 -1.73 -4.06
CA PRO A 201 13.86 -0.79 -4.04
C PRO A 201 13.19 -0.66 -5.42
N ALA A 202 11.88 -0.41 -5.44
CA ALA A 202 11.12 -0.28 -6.68
C ALA A 202 11.64 0.88 -7.55
N THR A 203 11.86 0.61 -8.83
CA THR A 203 12.26 1.62 -9.82
C THR A 203 11.07 2.44 -10.31
N ASP A 204 11.32 3.67 -10.76
CA ASP A 204 10.26 4.59 -11.24
C ASP A 204 9.44 3.98 -12.38
N ASN A 205 10.07 3.22 -13.27
CA ASN A 205 9.38 2.50 -14.35
C ASN A 205 8.39 1.46 -13.82
N GLN A 206 8.77 0.70 -12.79
CA GLN A 206 7.88 -0.28 -12.13
C GLN A 206 6.71 0.41 -11.42
N LEU A 207 6.96 1.55 -10.76
CA LEU A 207 5.90 2.35 -10.13
C LEU A 207 4.92 2.90 -11.17
N VAL A 208 5.41 3.33 -12.34
CA VAL A 208 4.56 3.77 -13.45
C VAL A 208 3.74 2.61 -14.01
N LEU A 209 4.32 1.42 -14.15
CA LEU A 209 3.59 0.22 -14.60
C LEU A 209 2.50 -0.20 -13.60
N ILE A 210 2.80 -0.22 -12.31
CA ILE A 210 1.81 -0.49 -11.26
C ILE A 210 0.73 0.58 -11.26
N LYS A 211 1.12 1.85 -11.40
CA LYS A 211 0.17 2.97 -11.49
C LYS A 211 -0.66 2.88 -12.75
N ARG A 212 -0.12 2.47 -13.90
CA ARG A 212 -0.86 2.23 -15.14
C ARG A 212 -1.83 1.06 -15.01
N ARG A 213 -1.41 -0.06 -14.40
CA ARG A 213 -2.29 -1.19 -14.09
C ARG A 213 -3.41 -0.79 -13.13
N ARG A 214 -3.11 -0.02 -12.07
CA ARG A 214 -4.13 0.52 -11.14
C ARG A 214 -5.01 1.62 -11.75
N LYS A 215 -4.45 2.40 -12.67
CA LYS A 215 -5.14 3.44 -13.44
C LYS A 215 -5.86 2.90 -14.65
N GLN A 216 -5.74 1.61 -15.00
CA GLN A 216 -6.74 1.00 -15.87
C GLN A 216 -8.05 1.26 -15.14
N PRO A 217 -8.87 2.20 -15.63
CA PRO A 217 -10.08 2.55 -14.92
C PRO A 217 -10.84 1.25 -14.80
N MET A 218 -11.44 1.00 -13.62
CA MET A 218 -12.53 0.03 -13.55
C MET A 218 -13.39 0.28 -14.78
N ARG A 219 -13.28 -0.65 -15.73
CA ARG A 219 -13.83 -0.59 -17.09
C ARG A 219 -15.17 0.08 -16.93
N THR A 220 -15.44 1.23 -17.54
CA THR A 220 -16.58 2.12 -17.21
C THR A 220 -17.91 1.40 -16.88
N LYS A 221 -18.12 0.22 -17.47
CA LYS A 221 -19.12 -0.80 -17.12
C LYS A 221 -19.15 -1.24 -15.63
N ALA A 222 -18.03 -1.48 -14.97
CA ALA A 222 -17.89 -1.82 -13.54
C ALA A 222 -18.22 -0.64 -12.62
N TRP A 223 -17.82 0.58 -12.95
CA TRP A 223 -18.22 1.77 -12.18
C TRP A 223 -19.72 2.04 -12.31
N ARG A 224 -20.28 1.87 -13.53
CA ARG A 224 -21.74 1.87 -13.75
C ARG A 224 -22.43 0.76 -12.94
N ARG A 225 -21.89 -0.47 -12.91
CA ARG A 225 -22.45 -1.57 -12.11
C ARG A 225 -22.42 -1.28 -10.61
N GLU A 226 -21.38 -0.64 -10.10
CA GLU A 226 -21.26 -0.29 -8.67
C GLU A 226 -22.23 0.83 -8.27
N LEU A 227 -22.38 1.86 -9.12
CA LEU A 227 -23.32 2.96 -8.89
C LEU A 227 -24.78 2.54 -9.03
N LEU A 228 -25.07 1.67 -10.01
CA LEU A 228 -26.41 1.12 -10.25
C LEU A 228 -26.72 -0.11 -9.36
N ARG A 229 -25.91 -0.38 -8.31
CA ARG A 229 -26.27 -1.39 -7.30
C ARG A 229 -27.57 -0.98 -6.63
N GLY A 230 -28.55 -1.89 -6.62
CA GLY A 230 -29.89 -1.67 -6.07
C GLY A 230 -29.90 -1.19 -4.61
N GLU A 231 -28.86 -1.49 -3.83
CA GLU A 231 -28.70 -1.02 -2.44
C GLU A 231 -28.62 0.51 -2.30
N ASN A 232 -28.19 1.23 -3.35
CA ASN A 232 -28.08 2.69 -3.33
C ASN A 232 -29.36 3.40 -3.78
N ALA A 233 -30.32 2.70 -4.38
CA ALA A 233 -31.60 3.24 -4.84
C ALA A 233 -32.39 4.01 -3.73
N PRO A 234 -32.58 3.45 -2.51
CA PRO A 234 -33.30 4.19 -1.47
C PRO A 234 -32.53 5.43 -0.98
N ARG A 235 -31.20 5.47 -1.14
CA ARG A 235 -30.40 6.65 -0.77
C ARG A 235 -30.61 7.77 -1.78
N PHE A 236 -30.59 7.46 -3.08
CA PHE A 236 -30.85 8.46 -4.12
C PHE A 236 -32.28 9.00 -4.08
N ALA A 237 -33.27 8.17 -3.76
CA ALA A 237 -34.66 8.62 -3.58
C ALA A 237 -34.80 9.62 -2.41
N ARG A 238 -34.13 9.38 -1.27
CA ARG A 238 -34.13 10.31 -0.13
C ARG A 238 -33.45 11.62 -0.45
N TYR A 239 -32.33 11.59 -1.17
CA TYR A 239 -31.65 12.82 -1.61
C TYR A 239 -32.48 13.62 -2.62
N ALA A 240 -33.19 12.95 -3.53
CA ALA A 240 -34.12 13.61 -4.44
C ALA A 240 -35.29 14.29 -3.69
N ALA A 241 -35.87 13.61 -2.69
CA ALA A 241 -36.93 14.17 -1.86
C ALA A 241 -36.46 15.39 -1.05
N LEU A 242 -35.24 15.33 -0.50
CA LEU A 242 -34.63 16.44 0.22
C LEU A 242 -34.41 17.65 -0.70
N MET A 243 -33.92 17.43 -1.93
CA MET A 243 -33.72 18.51 -2.91
C MET A 243 -35.03 19.10 -3.42
N ALA A 244 -36.09 18.29 -3.54
CA ALA A 244 -37.42 18.77 -3.86
C ALA A 244 -38.02 19.61 -2.72
N ALA A 245 -37.80 19.23 -1.45
CA ALA A 245 -38.19 20.04 -0.30
C ALA A 245 -37.42 21.36 -0.25
N LEU A 246 -36.11 21.33 -0.49
CA LEU A 246 -35.28 22.54 -0.60
C LEU A 246 -35.73 23.46 -1.74
N LEU A 247 -36.12 22.91 -2.89
CA LEU A 247 -36.73 23.68 -3.98
C LEU A 247 -38.03 24.36 -3.53
N PHE A 248 -38.89 23.63 -2.82
CA PHE A 248 -40.15 24.18 -2.30
C PHE A 248 -39.93 25.34 -1.31
N PHE A 249 -38.90 25.25 -0.46
CA PHE A 249 -38.59 26.30 0.52
C PHE A 249 -37.79 27.48 -0.04
N THR A 250 -36.95 27.27 -1.05
CA THR A 250 -36.02 28.32 -1.55
C THR A 250 -36.40 28.90 -2.90
N GLY A 251 -37.31 28.26 -3.65
CA GLY A 251 -37.77 28.72 -4.97
C GLY A 251 -36.70 28.74 -6.07
N GLN A 252 -35.48 28.28 -5.80
CA GLN A 252 -34.38 28.34 -6.76
C GLN A 252 -34.37 27.12 -7.70
N SER A 253 -34.46 27.39 -9.00
CA SER A 253 -34.52 26.38 -10.08
C SER A 253 -33.32 25.43 -10.15
N VAL A 254 -32.17 25.82 -9.59
CA VAL A 254 -30.95 25.00 -9.52
C VAL A 254 -31.20 23.70 -8.74
N TYR A 255 -32.01 23.76 -7.67
CA TYR A 255 -32.36 22.57 -6.88
C TYR A 255 -33.31 21.64 -7.64
N GLY A 256 -34.19 22.19 -8.48
CA GLY A 256 -35.11 21.40 -9.31
C GLY A 256 -34.40 20.56 -10.36
N ILE A 257 -33.40 21.13 -11.06
CA ILE A 257 -32.58 20.39 -12.03
C ILE A 257 -31.87 19.21 -11.35
N SER A 258 -31.32 19.44 -10.14
CA SER A 258 -30.63 18.40 -9.38
C SER A 258 -31.58 17.28 -8.89
N ALA A 259 -32.82 17.63 -8.52
CA ALA A 259 -33.82 16.68 -8.07
C ALA A 259 -34.27 15.73 -9.20
N VAL A 260 -34.52 16.27 -10.40
CA VAL A 260 -34.88 15.48 -11.59
C VAL A 260 -33.74 14.53 -11.99
N LEU A 261 -32.50 14.99 -11.90
CA LEU A 261 -31.32 14.17 -12.20
C LEU A 261 -31.18 13.00 -11.20
N MET A 262 -31.47 13.22 -9.92
CA MET A 262 -31.46 12.13 -8.92
C MET A 262 -32.66 11.17 -9.05
N MET A 263 -33.85 11.66 -9.41
CA MET A 263 -35.00 10.79 -9.69
C MET A 263 -34.77 9.87 -10.89
N SER A 264 -34.18 10.40 -11.97
CA SER A 264 -33.84 9.59 -13.16
C SER A 264 -32.78 8.53 -12.85
N LEU A 265 -31.77 8.84 -12.04
CA LEU A 265 -30.80 7.87 -11.54
C LEU A 265 -31.43 6.79 -10.64
N SER A 266 -32.38 7.17 -9.78
CA SER A 266 -33.11 6.23 -8.91
C SER A 266 -33.95 5.25 -9.73
N SER A 267 -34.65 5.74 -10.76
CA SER A 267 -35.42 4.91 -11.69
C SER A 267 -34.52 3.95 -12.47
N LEU A 268 -33.37 4.42 -12.96
CA LEU A 268 -32.36 3.56 -13.61
C LEU A 268 -31.80 2.48 -12.67
N CYS A 269 -31.61 2.77 -11.38
CA CYS A 269 -31.16 1.77 -10.39
C CYS A 269 -32.24 0.70 -10.15
N HIS A 270 -33.52 1.08 -10.08
CA HIS A 270 -34.62 0.14 -9.92
C HIS A 270 -34.82 -0.74 -11.16
N LEU A 271 -34.74 -0.16 -12.36
CA LEU A 271 -34.81 -0.89 -13.64
C LEU A 271 -33.59 -1.83 -13.81
N GLY A 272 -32.40 -1.37 -13.41
CA GLY A 272 -31.18 -2.18 -13.40
C GLY A 272 -31.29 -3.38 -12.45
N ALA A 273 -31.82 -3.19 -11.23
CA ALA A 273 -32.05 -4.25 -10.26
C ALA A 273 -33.14 -5.24 -10.70
N ALA A 274 -34.21 -4.75 -11.34
CA ALA A 274 -35.27 -5.60 -11.91
C ALA A 274 -34.73 -6.48 -13.05
N LYS A 275 -33.93 -5.92 -13.95
CA LYS A 275 -33.29 -6.65 -15.06
C LYS A 275 -32.26 -7.68 -14.58
N GLN A 276 -31.67 -7.48 -13.42
CA GLN A 276 -30.71 -8.41 -12.80
C GLN A 276 -31.40 -9.61 -12.13
N LYS A 277 -32.65 -9.45 -11.68
CA LYS A 277 -33.50 -10.56 -11.17
C LYS A 277 -34.10 -11.44 -12.27
N THR A 278 -34.18 -10.94 -13.50
CA THR A 278 -34.77 -11.66 -14.65
C THR A 278 -33.75 -12.45 -15.49
N LEU A 279 -32.46 -12.43 -15.14
CA LEU A 279 -31.45 -13.30 -15.74
C LEU A 279 -31.37 -14.59 -14.92
N PRO A 280 -31.90 -15.73 -15.40
CA PRO A 280 -31.76 -17.00 -14.72
C PRO A 280 -30.29 -17.39 -14.62
N GLU A 281 -29.92 -17.95 -13.47
CA GLU A 281 -28.65 -18.66 -13.28
C GLU A 281 -28.55 -19.77 -14.33
N GLY A 282 -27.74 -19.56 -15.37
CA GLY A 282 -27.51 -20.56 -16.40
C GLY A 282 -27.16 -20.00 -17.78
N SER A 283 -25.91 -19.57 -17.97
CA SER A 283 -25.13 -19.82 -19.20
C SER A 283 -23.76 -19.13 -19.12
N VAL A 284 -22.75 -19.98 -18.85
CA VAL A 284 -21.29 -19.87 -19.10
C VAL A 284 -20.53 -18.68 -18.50
#